data_AF-A0A0D4CKA3-F1
#
_entry.id   AF-A0A0D4CKA3-F1
#
_cell.length_a   1.000
_cell.length_b   1.000
_cell.length_c   1.000
_cell.angle_alpha   90.00
_cell.angle_beta   90.00
_cell.angle_gamma   90.00
#
_symmetry.space_group_name_H-M   'P 1'
#
loop_
_entity.id
_entity.type
_entity.pdbx_description
1 polymer ?
#
loop_
_entity_poly.entity_id
_entity_poly.type
_entity_poly.pdbx_seq_one_letter_code
_entity_poly.pdbx_strand_id
1 'polypeptide(L)'
;MHQINTDGQWLHLFYQGEDRDDGCANELSLQPANDEHRLNLLLSNHGFNDEPHDATFSLNQADAQALQKYLANWLNDRQKSPSSHGADSYDQA
;
A
#
# COMPACT_ATOMS: atom_id res chain seq x y z
N MET A 1 11.93 -9.14 -5.09
CA MET A 1 11.52 -9.87 -3.86
C MET A 1 10.68 -8.93 -3.00
N HIS A 2 9.55 -9.37 -2.45
CA HIS A 2 8.68 -8.55 -1.59
C HIS A 2 8.70 -9.10 -0.15
N GLN A 3 8.84 -8.21 0.83
CA GLN A 3 8.86 -8.54 2.26
C GLN A 3 7.88 -7.66 3.03
N ILE A 4 7.15 -8.27 3.95
CA ILE A 4 6.30 -7.60 4.92
C ILE A 4 6.83 -7.97 6.31
N ASN A 5 7.18 -6.98 7.12
CA ASN A 5 7.61 -7.17 8.50
C ASN A 5 6.76 -6.32 9.44
N THR A 6 6.23 -6.95 10.49
CA THR A 6 5.43 -6.30 11.55
C THR A 6 6.08 -6.54 12.91
N ASP A 7 7.36 -6.23 13.04
CA ASP A 7 8.11 -6.43 14.29
C ASP A 7 7.99 -5.20 15.21
N GLY A 8 7.74 -5.47 16.49
CA GLY A 8 7.55 -4.44 17.51
C GLY A 8 6.41 -3.46 17.16
N GLN A 9 6.78 -2.19 16.97
CA GLN A 9 5.86 -1.10 16.63
C GLN A 9 5.89 -0.71 15.16
N TRP A 10 6.64 -1.43 14.34
CA TRP A 10 6.84 -1.07 12.94
C TRP A 10 5.99 -1.93 12.01
N LEU A 11 5.51 -1.30 10.94
CA LEU A 11 5.16 -1.99 9.71
C LEU A 11 6.19 -1.60 8.65
N HIS A 12 6.85 -2.57 8.06
CA HIS A 12 7.78 -2.38 6.94
C HIS A 12 7.31 -3.18 5.74
N LEU A 13 7.17 -2.51 4.60
CA LEU A 13 6.90 -3.09 3.29
C LEU A 13 8.10 -2.79 2.41
N PHE A 14 8.81 -3.84 1.98
CA PHE A 14 10.01 -3.70 1.17
C PHE A 14 9.85 -4.43 -0.17
N TYR A 15 10.14 -3.73 -1.25
CA TYR A 15 10.11 -4.23 -2.61
C TYR A 15 11.50 -4.08 -3.22
N GLN A 16 12.16 -5.21 -3.47
CA GLN A 16 13.44 -5.25 -4.18
C GLN A 16 13.19 -5.19 -5.69
N GLY A 17 12.82 -4.00 -6.19
CA GLY A 17 12.44 -3.77 -7.58
C GLY A 17 11.01 -4.19 -7.88
N GLU A 18 10.23 -3.30 -8.50
CA GLU A 18 9.00 -3.67 -9.20
C GLU A 18 9.22 -3.62 -10.71
N ASP A 19 8.85 -4.69 -11.42
CA ASP A 19 8.98 -4.78 -12.90
C ASP A 19 8.19 -3.70 -13.67
N ARG A 20 7.28 -3.00 -12.98
CA ARG A 20 6.44 -1.92 -13.51
C ARG A 20 7.00 -0.52 -13.26
N ASP A 21 8.10 -0.41 -12.53
CA ASP A 21 8.80 0.83 -12.20
C ASP A 21 10.20 0.84 -12.85
N ASP A 22 11.14 1.60 -12.29
CA ASP A 22 12.56 1.62 -12.65
C ASP A 22 13.36 0.36 -12.25
N GLY A 23 12.73 -0.59 -11.55
CA GLY A 23 13.39 -1.79 -11.03
C GLY A 23 14.24 -1.54 -9.79
N CYS A 24 14.16 -0.35 -9.19
CA CYS A 24 14.88 0.02 -7.98
C CYS A 24 14.10 -0.38 -6.71
N ALA A 25 14.84 -0.42 -5.60
CA ALA A 25 14.26 -0.80 -4.32
C ALA A 25 13.38 0.31 -3.76
N ASN A 26 12.21 -0.08 -3.27
CA ASN A 26 11.23 0.79 -2.64
C ASN A 26 10.90 0.28 -1.23
N GLU A 27 10.82 1.20 -0.27
CA GLU A 27 10.46 0.91 1.12
C GLU A 27 9.33 1.84 1.58
N LEU A 28 8.32 1.24 2.22
CA LEU A 28 7.32 1.94 3.02
C LEU A 28 7.41 1.46 4.45
N SER A 29 7.64 2.40 5.37
CA SER A 29 7.80 2.11 6.79
C SER A 29 6.90 3.00 7.64
N LEU A 30 6.12 2.38 8.53
CA LEU A 30 5.22 3.05 9.46
C LEU A 30 5.63 2.76 10.89
N GLN A 31 5.69 3.79 11.74
CA GLN A 31 5.85 3.64 13.19
C GLN A 31 5.11 4.74 13.96
N PRO A 32 4.62 4.48 15.18
CA PRO A 32 4.19 5.53 16.09
C PRO A 32 5.33 6.51 16.39
N ALA A 33 5.00 7.80 16.52
CA ALA A 33 5.92 8.74 17.13
C ALA A 33 5.92 8.53 18.65
N ASN A 34 7.09 8.49 19.28
CA ASN A 34 7.22 8.16 20.71
C ASN A 34 6.46 9.14 21.63
N ASP A 35 6.32 10.40 21.23
CA ASP A 35 5.84 11.48 22.09
C ASP A 35 4.64 12.25 21.51
N GLU A 36 4.10 11.80 20.37
CA GLU A 36 2.99 12.46 19.68
C GLU A 36 1.95 11.42 19.25
N HIS A 37 0.65 11.77 19.32
CA HIS A 37 -0.43 10.94 18.75
C HIS A 37 -0.43 10.98 17.21
N ARG A 38 0.71 10.61 16.63
CA ARG A 38 1.03 10.62 15.20
C ARG A 38 1.67 9.31 14.79
N LEU A 39 1.55 9.03 13.50
CA LEU A 39 2.20 7.93 12.81
C LEU A 39 3.21 8.49 11.82
N ASN A 40 4.48 8.16 11.97
CA ASN A 40 5.50 8.50 10.99
C ASN A 40 5.43 7.52 9.83
N LEU A 41 5.38 8.05 8.63
CA LEU A 41 5.45 7.34 7.37
C LEU A 41 6.74 7.74 6.67
N LEU A 42 7.63 6.78 6.52
CA LEU A 42 8.81 6.88 5.68
C LEU A 42 8.52 6.18 4.35
N LEU A 43 8.68 6.92 3.27
CA LEU A 43 8.73 6.41 1.91
C LEU A 43 10.14 6.62 1.41
N SER A 44 10.86 5.54 1.14
CA SER A 44 12.19 5.57 0.55
C SER A 44 12.13 4.92 -0.83
N ASN A 45 12.67 5.61 -1.82
CA ASN A 45 12.95 5.04 -3.13
C ASN A 45 14.41 5.29 -3.48
N HIS A 46 15.08 4.32 -4.09
CA HIS A 46 16.43 4.50 -4.62
C HIS A 46 16.33 4.78 -6.12
N GLY A 47 17.00 5.81 -6.62
CA GLY A 47 17.14 6.00 -8.07
C GLY A 47 18.07 4.95 -8.69
N PHE A 48 18.10 4.87 -10.03
CA PHE A 48 18.96 3.96 -10.80
C PHE A 48 20.46 4.02 -10.42
N ASN A 49 20.92 5.16 -9.90
CA ASN A 49 22.30 5.38 -9.47
C ASN A 49 22.51 5.10 -7.97
N ASP A 50 21.56 4.43 -7.31
CA ASP A 50 21.51 4.20 -5.86
C ASP A 50 21.44 5.50 -5.04
N GLU A 51 20.89 6.56 -5.62
CA GLU A 51 20.65 7.83 -4.94
C GLU A 51 19.35 7.74 -4.11
N PRO A 52 19.39 8.00 -2.79
CA PRO A 52 18.21 7.86 -1.95
C PRO A 52 17.26 9.04 -2.11
N HIS A 53 15.99 8.74 -2.31
CA HIS A 53 14.87 9.68 -2.33
C HIS A 53 13.93 9.34 -1.18
N ASP A 54 14.18 9.98 -0.04
CA ASP A 54 13.38 9.78 1.17
C ASP A 54 12.38 10.92 1.36
N ALA A 55 11.11 10.57 1.50
CA ALA A 55 10.06 11.48 1.94
C ALA A 55 9.49 10.98 3.27
N THR A 56 9.63 11.79 4.32
CA THR A 56 9.01 11.51 5.62
C THR A 56 7.75 12.36 5.77
N PHE A 57 6.63 11.70 5.98
CA PHE A 57 5.36 12.32 6.34
C PHE A 57 4.98 11.92 7.76
N SER A 58 4.28 12.81 8.48
CA SER A 58 3.61 12.45 9.73
C SER A 58 2.11 12.47 9.49
N LEU A 59 1.44 11.35 9.74
CA LEU A 59 -0.02 11.27 9.74
C LEU A 59 -0.52 11.56 11.14
N ASN A 60 -1.43 12.52 11.28
CA ASN A 60 -2.18 12.66 12.52
C ASN A 60 -3.26 11.55 12.62
N GLN A 61 -3.97 11.51 13.74
CA GLN A 61 -5.01 10.51 13.98
C GLN A 61 -6.15 10.54 12.93
N ALA A 62 -6.56 11.73 12.47
CA ALA A 62 -7.61 11.86 11.46
C ALA A 62 -7.13 11.36 10.08
N ASP A 63 -5.88 11.66 9.71
CA ASP A 63 -5.25 11.16 8.48
C ASP A 63 -5.16 9.63 8.51
N ALA A 64 -4.74 9.05 9.64
CA ALA A 64 -4.64 7.60 9.82
C ALA A 64 -6.00 6.91 9.70
N GLN A 65 -7.07 7.51 10.27
CA GLN A 65 -8.44 7.00 10.13
C GLN A 65 -8.93 7.07 8.67
N ALA A 66 -8.63 8.16 7.97
CA ALA A 66 -8.96 8.30 6.55
C ALA A 66 -8.24 7.24 5.71
N LEU A 67 -6.94 7.02 5.97
CA LEU A 67 -6.14 5.99 5.31
C LEU A 67 -6.69 4.59 5.58
N GLN A 68 -7.03 4.27 6.84
CA GLN A 68 -7.64 2.99 7.20
C GLN A 68 -8.92 2.73 6.40
N LYS A 69 -9.82 3.73 6.35
CA LYS A 69 -11.09 3.61 5.60
C LYS A 69 -10.83 3.42 4.11
N TYR A 70 -9.89 4.16 3.54
CA TYR A 70 -9.51 4.04 2.13
C TYR A 70 -9.01 2.62 1.80
N LEU A 71 -8.06 2.11 2.60
CA LEU A 71 -7.50 0.76 2.41
C LEU A 71 -8.56 -0.33 2.58
N ALA A 72 -9.42 -0.21 3.59
CA ALA A 72 -10.51 -1.15 3.81
C ALA A 72 -11.47 -1.21 2.61
N ASN A 73 -11.83 -0.05 2.05
CA ASN A 73 -12.66 0.02 0.85
C ASN A 73 -11.96 -0.65 -0.34
N TRP A 74 -10.69 -0.34 -0.59
CA TRP A 74 -9.93 -0.91 -1.70
C TRP A 74 -9.82 -2.44 -1.62
N LEU A 75 -9.59 -3.00 -0.43
CA LEU A 75 -9.54 -4.45 -0.20
C LEU A 75 -10.89 -5.12 -0.48
N ASN A 76 -11.99 -4.46 -0.12
CA ASN A 76 -13.35 -4.96 -0.33
C ASN A 76 -13.82 -4.80 -1.79
N ASP A 77 -13.35 -3.78 -2.51
CA ASP A 77 -13.71 -3.56 -3.92
C ASP A 77 -13.17 -4.67 -4.83
N ARG A 78 -12.04 -5.32 -4.48
CA ARG A 78 -11.56 -6.51 -5.18
C ARG A 78 -12.47 -7.73 -5.06
N GLN A 79 -13.39 -7.76 -4.09
CA GLN A 79 -14.42 -8.80 -3.98
C GLN A 79 -15.64 -8.53 -4.89
N LYS A 80 -15.72 -7.34 -5.50
CA LYS A 80 -16.76 -6.94 -6.45
C LYS A 80 -16.20 -6.91 -7.88
N SER A 81 -15.89 -8.07 -8.45
CA SER A 81 -15.72 -8.23 -9.90
C SER A 81 -16.68 -9.30 -10.40
N PRO A 82 -17.16 -9.18 -11.64
CA PRO A 82 -18.59 -9.09 -11.94
C PRO A 82 -19.25 -10.46 -11.92
N SER A 83 -20.40 -10.56 -11.26
CA SER A 83 -21.38 -11.60 -11.56
C SER A 83 -21.65 -11.56 -13.06
N SER A 84 -21.16 -12.58 -13.76
CA SER A 84 -21.45 -12.86 -15.15
C SER A 84 -22.95 -12.74 -15.35
N HIS A 85 -23.38 -11.78 -16.15
CA HIS A 85 -24.74 -11.76 -16.67
C HIS A 85 -25.02 -13.13 -17.25
N GLY A 86 -26.10 -13.77 -16.78
CA GLY A 86 -26.62 -14.97 -17.37
C GLY A 86 -26.76 -14.74 -18.87
N ALA A 87 -26.16 -15.65 -19.64
CA ALA A 87 -26.54 -15.80 -21.03
C ALA A 87 -28.00 -16.25 -21.01
N ASP A 88 -28.91 -15.29 -21.13
CA ASP A 88 -30.31 -15.58 -21.39
C ASP A 88 -30.37 -16.40 -22.68
N SER A 89 -30.86 -17.62 -22.50
CA SER A 89 -31.18 -18.59 -23.54
C SER A 89 -32.11 -17.95 -24.57
N TYR A 90 -31.61 -17.70 -25.77
CA TYR A 90 -32.48 -17.56 -26.95
C TYR A 90 -32.66 -18.95 -27.56
N ASP A 91 -33.66 -19.67 -27.07
CA ASP A 91 -34.35 -20.66 -27.89
C ASP A 91 -35.14 -19.90 -28.96
N GLN A 92 -34.79 -20.09 -30.23
CA GLN A 92 -35.73 -19.91 -31.33
C GLN A 92 -35.72 -21.16 -32.20
N ALA A 93 -36.93 -21.69 -32.36
CA ALA A 93 -37.33 -22.85 -33.13
C ALA A 93 -37.11 -22.69 -34.64
#